data_AF-A0A2P5EVG5-F1
#
_entry.id   AF-A0A2P5EVG5-F1
#
_cell.length_a   1.000
_cell.length_b   1.000
_cell.length_c   1.000
_cell.angle_alpha   90.00
_cell.angle_beta   90.00
_cell.angle_gamma   90.00
#
_symmetry.space_group_name_H-M   'P 1'
#
loop_
_entity.id
_entity.type
_entity.pdbx_description
1 polymer ?
#
loop_
_entity_poly.entity_id
_entity_poly.type
_entity_poly.pdbx_seq_one_letter_code
_entity_poly.pdbx_strand_id
1 'polypeptide(L)'
;MRCLYMCILGLFYLIFDNIFYKLSLICCTFPPPPNIATEATPLHSRYLNLNELFVEDIIWVDEVDALRNATCHIEGCKVVGVDCEWKPNYIKGSKPNKVSIMQIASDKMVFILDLIKLFEDVPDILDNCLTRILQSPRILKLGYNFQCDIKQLAHSYEELRCFKQYEMLLDIQNVFKEPRGGLSGLAQKILGAGLNKTRRNSNWEQRPLTPNQLEYAALDAVVLVHIFGHVRNHSQTGDSDGHEKIEWKSYIVSHMDKLKKPKRQSRRDLEAEIKAH
;
A
#
# COMPACT_ATOMS: atom_id res chain seq x y z
N MET A 1 -17.09 41.19 39.24
CA MET A 1 -17.97 40.18 38.62
C MET A 1 -17.13 39.10 37.98
N ARG A 2 -16.76 38.12 38.79
CA ARG A 2 -16.08 36.86 38.46
C ARG A 2 -16.60 35.89 39.52
N CYS A 3 -17.56 35.05 39.18
CA CYS A 3 -17.99 33.88 39.96
C CYS A 3 -19.10 33.14 39.21
N LEU A 4 -19.12 31.82 39.34
CA LEU A 4 -20.06 30.84 38.78
C LEU A 4 -19.98 30.57 37.27
N TYR A 5 -19.09 29.66 36.87
CA TYR A 5 -19.39 28.62 35.86
C TYR A 5 -18.31 27.53 35.93
N MET A 6 -18.09 26.99 37.13
CA MET A 6 -17.27 25.81 37.41
C MET A 6 -17.81 25.18 38.71
N CYS A 7 -18.80 24.30 38.57
CA CYS A 7 -19.24 23.26 39.54
C CYS A 7 -20.67 22.86 39.17
N ILE A 8 -20.83 21.75 38.44
CA ILE A 8 -21.85 20.68 38.59
C ILE A 8 -21.43 19.62 37.56
N LEU A 9 -20.28 19.01 37.83
CA LEU A 9 -19.84 17.74 37.29
C LEU A 9 -19.80 16.84 38.53
N GLY A 10 -20.85 16.03 38.70
CA GLY A 10 -21.02 15.16 39.87
C GLY A 10 -22.39 15.27 40.53
N LEU A 11 -23.43 14.73 39.88
CA LEU A 11 -24.72 14.36 40.49
C LEU A 11 -25.63 13.54 39.55
N PHE A 12 -25.04 12.71 38.68
CA PHE A 12 -25.78 11.74 37.84
C PHE A 12 -25.32 10.28 38.04
N TYR A 13 -24.61 10.03 39.14
CA TYR A 13 -24.41 8.69 39.69
C TYR A 13 -25.15 8.65 41.04
N LEU A 14 -25.92 7.59 41.27
CA LEU A 14 -26.91 7.37 42.33
C LEU A 14 -28.29 8.01 42.07
N ILE A 15 -29.18 7.23 41.44
CA ILE A 15 -30.58 6.94 41.84
C ILE A 15 -31.13 6.05 40.72
N PHE A 16 -30.82 4.75 40.72
CA PHE A 16 -31.58 3.71 40.02
C PHE A 16 -31.27 2.31 40.56
N ASP A 17 -31.07 2.18 41.88
CA ASP A 17 -30.74 0.91 42.56
C ASP A 17 -31.74 0.55 43.68
N ASN A 18 -33.05 0.72 43.50
CA ASN A 18 -33.97 0.31 44.58
C ASN A 18 -35.44 -0.02 44.21
N ILE A 19 -35.69 -0.62 43.06
CA ILE A 19 -36.98 -1.26 42.80
C ILE A 19 -36.70 -2.59 42.12
N PHE A 20 -36.44 -3.66 42.87
CA PHE A 20 -36.84 -5.03 42.54
C PHE A 20 -36.45 -6.03 43.66
N TYR A 21 -36.65 -5.65 44.93
CA TYR A 21 -36.60 -6.58 46.07
C TYR A 21 -37.93 -6.60 46.82
N LYS A 22 -38.95 -7.21 46.23
CA LYS A 22 -40.06 -7.90 46.92
C LYS A 22 -41.13 -8.35 45.93
N LEU A 23 -40.97 -9.57 45.42
CA LEU A 23 -42.08 -10.46 45.05
C LEU A 23 -41.46 -11.84 44.79
N SER A 24 -41.18 -12.53 45.90
CA SER A 24 -40.92 -13.96 45.94
C SER A 24 -42.26 -14.66 46.21
N LEU A 25 -42.38 -15.88 45.68
CA LEU A 25 -43.48 -16.85 45.78
C LEU A 25 -44.57 -16.76 44.71
N ILE A 26 -44.34 -17.40 43.57
CA ILE A 26 -45.08 -18.59 43.14
C ILE A 26 -44.07 -19.52 42.43
N CYS A 27 -43.97 -20.75 42.92
CA CYS A 27 -43.10 -21.80 42.43
C CYS A 27 -43.90 -22.67 41.45
N CYS A 28 -43.49 -22.75 40.18
CA CYS A 28 -43.74 -23.91 39.31
C CYS A 28 -42.54 -24.08 38.37
N THR A 29 -42.03 -25.30 38.36
CA THR A 29 -40.83 -25.81 37.69
C THR A 29 -40.88 -25.63 36.16
N PHE A 30 -40.00 -24.81 35.61
CA PHE A 30 -39.63 -24.84 34.19
C PHE A 30 -38.17 -25.34 34.07
N PRO A 31 -37.85 -26.17 33.05
CA PRO A 31 -36.48 -26.62 32.81
C PRO A 31 -35.57 -25.41 32.48
N PRO A 32 -34.26 -25.49 32.77
CA PRO A 32 -33.34 -24.39 32.47
C PRO A 32 -33.37 -24.08 30.97
N PRO A 33 -33.30 -22.79 30.58
CA PRO A 33 -33.17 -22.43 29.17
C PRO A 33 -31.89 -23.08 28.62
N PRO A 34 -31.89 -23.52 27.35
CA PRO A 34 -30.68 -24.05 26.73
C PRO A 34 -29.59 -22.99 26.80
N ASN A 35 -28.37 -23.44 27.12
CA ASN A 35 -27.15 -22.66 27.14
C ASN A 35 -27.11 -21.75 25.89
N ILE A 36 -27.46 -20.46 26.06
CA ILE A 36 -27.19 -19.46 25.05
C ILE A 36 -25.68 -19.31 25.12
N ALA A 37 -25.00 -20.06 24.26
CA ALA A 37 -23.64 -19.74 23.88
C ALA A 37 -23.63 -18.23 23.66
N THR A 38 -22.80 -17.53 24.42
CA THR A 38 -22.48 -16.14 24.14
C THR A 38 -21.95 -16.11 22.72
N GLU A 39 -22.84 -15.82 21.77
CA GLU A 39 -22.45 -15.39 20.43
C GLU A 39 -21.60 -14.16 20.67
N ALA A 40 -20.28 -14.35 20.58
CA ALA A 40 -19.35 -13.26 20.48
C ALA A 40 -19.84 -12.42 19.30
N THR A 41 -20.44 -11.27 19.60
CA THR A 41 -20.71 -10.22 18.61
C THR A 41 -19.44 -10.08 17.77
N PRO A 42 -19.51 -10.27 16.43
CA PRO A 42 -18.34 -10.14 15.59
C PRO A 42 -17.76 -8.75 15.85
N LEU A 43 -16.53 -8.70 16.34
CA LEU A 43 -15.78 -7.46 16.49
C LEU A 43 -15.82 -6.80 15.11
N HIS A 44 -16.64 -5.76 14.97
CA HIS A 44 -16.87 -5.10 13.68
C HIS A 44 -15.49 -4.72 13.15
N SER A 45 -15.06 -5.35 12.05
CA SER A 45 -13.70 -5.17 11.57
C SER A 45 -13.54 -3.72 11.14
N ARG A 46 -12.85 -2.94 11.96
CA ARG A 46 -12.56 -1.53 11.71
C ARG A 46 -11.56 -1.43 10.56
N TYR A 47 -11.87 -0.57 9.59
CA TYR A 47 -10.98 -0.27 8.47
C TYR A 47 -10.27 1.06 8.68
N LEU A 48 -9.04 1.15 8.18
CA LEU A 48 -8.29 2.40 8.09
C LEU A 48 -8.98 3.35 7.12
N ASN A 49 -8.87 4.65 7.41
CA ASN A 49 -9.26 5.73 6.52
C ASN A 49 -8.11 6.73 6.37
N LEU A 50 -8.12 7.50 5.28
CA LEU A 50 -7.03 8.40 4.93
C LEU A 50 -6.69 9.44 6.01
N ASN A 51 -7.71 9.96 6.70
CA ASN A 51 -7.51 10.94 7.78
C ASN A 51 -6.68 10.37 8.95
N GLU A 52 -6.78 9.07 9.25
CA GLU A 52 -5.98 8.43 10.31
C GLU A 52 -4.52 8.27 9.92
N LEU A 53 -4.25 8.27 8.62
CA LEU A 53 -2.91 8.21 8.06
C LEU A 53 -2.38 9.61 7.70
N PHE A 54 -3.10 10.68 8.08
CA PHE A 54 -2.70 12.07 7.85
C PHE A 54 -2.41 12.41 6.37
N VAL A 55 -3.11 11.73 5.45
CA VAL A 55 -3.04 12.07 4.02
C VAL A 55 -3.69 13.43 3.81
N GLU A 56 -2.93 14.35 3.24
CA GLU A 56 -3.34 15.72 2.94
C GLU A 56 -4.04 15.81 1.59
N ASP A 57 -3.57 15.05 0.59
CA ASP A 57 -4.14 15.09 -0.76
C ASP A 57 -3.96 13.80 -1.56
N ILE A 58 -4.88 13.58 -2.51
CA ILE A 58 -4.81 12.55 -3.54
C ILE A 58 -4.81 13.23 -4.91
N ILE A 59 -3.68 13.15 -5.59
CA ILE A 59 -3.47 13.79 -6.88
C ILE A 59 -3.64 12.74 -7.98
N TRP A 60 -4.67 12.92 -8.80
CA TRP A 60 -4.81 12.20 -10.07
C TRP A 60 -3.82 12.76 -11.09
N VAL A 61 -3.05 11.88 -11.73
CA VAL A 61 -1.97 12.26 -12.64
C VAL A 61 -2.21 11.63 -14.01
N ASP A 62 -2.72 12.42 -14.94
CA ASP A 62 -3.02 11.99 -16.31
C ASP A 62 -2.56 12.99 -17.38
N GLU A 63 -1.81 14.02 -16.99
CA GLU A 63 -1.23 15.02 -17.87
C GLU A 63 0.27 15.21 -17.60
N VAL A 64 0.99 15.75 -18.59
CA VAL A 64 2.45 15.92 -18.57
C VAL A 64 2.92 16.74 -17.37
N ASP A 65 2.28 17.89 -17.13
CA ASP A 65 2.71 18.80 -16.07
C ASP A 65 2.41 18.21 -14.69
N ALA A 66 1.27 17.54 -14.53
CA ALA A 66 0.95 16.79 -13.32
C ALA A 66 1.97 15.67 -13.07
N LEU A 67 2.37 14.93 -14.11
CA LEU A 67 3.37 13.86 -14.02
C LEU A 67 4.75 14.40 -13.62
N ARG A 68 5.17 15.52 -14.21
CA ARG A 68 6.44 16.18 -13.85
C ARG A 68 6.42 16.68 -12.42
N ASN A 69 5.33 17.32 -12.00
CA ASN A 69 5.16 17.81 -10.63
C ASN A 69 5.17 16.67 -9.61
N ALA A 70 4.45 15.59 -9.89
CA ALA A 70 4.46 14.37 -9.08
C ALA A 70 5.88 13.80 -8.98
N THR A 71 6.58 13.69 -10.11
CA THR A 71 7.97 13.18 -10.14
C THR A 71 8.90 14.03 -9.27
N CYS A 72 8.87 15.36 -9.43
CA CYS A 72 9.68 16.28 -8.63
C CYS A 72 9.39 16.16 -7.13
N HIS A 73 8.12 16.01 -6.75
CA HIS A 73 7.75 15.79 -5.34
C HIS A 73 8.31 14.47 -4.83
N ILE A 74 8.09 13.37 -5.56
CA ILE A 74 8.51 12.01 -5.19
C ILE A 74 10.04 11.91 -5.05
N GLU A 75 10.82 12.59 -5.89
CA GLU A 75 12.28 12.63 -5.78
C GLU A 75 12.79 13.35 -4.52
N GLY A 76 11.98 14.23 -3.93
CA GLY A 76 12.24 14.83 -2.64
C GLY A 76 12.01 13.87 -1.46
N CYS A 77 11.29 12.78 -1.68
CA CYS A 77 10.97 11.79 -0.65
C CYS A 77 12.10 10.77 -0.47
N LYS A 78 12.36 10.36 0.77
CA LYS A 78 13.32 9.27 1.09
C LYS A 78 12.69 7.88 0.97
N VAL A 79 11.38 7.80 1.19
CA VAL A 79 10.61 6.57 1.26
C VAL A 79 9.27 6.83 0.59
N VAL A 80 8.83 5.91 -0.25
CA VAL A 80 7.49 5.94 -0.85
C VAL A 80 6.85 4.55 -0.84
N GLY A 81 5.54 4.49 -0.68
CA GLY A 81 4.74 3.29 -0.92
C GLY A 81 4.34 3.20 -2.39
N VAL A 82 4.34 1.99 -2.96
CA VAL A 82 3.94 1.74 -4.35
C VAL A 82 2.98 0.55 -4.42
N ASP A 83 1.96 0.69 -5.25
CA ASP A 83 1.01 -0.37 -5.56
C ASP A 83 0.51 -0.21 -7.01
N CYS A 84 -0.25 -1.18 -7.52
CA CYS A 84 -0.82 -1.17 -8.86
C CYS A 84 -2.22 -1.80 -8.89
N GLU A 85 -3.06 -1.31 -9.80
CA GLU A 85 -4.41 -1.87 -10.00
C GLU A 85 -4.74 -2.08 -11.48
N TRP A 86 -5.45 -3.17 -11.77
CA TRP A 86 -5.91 -3.52 -13.11
C TRP A 86 -7.25 -4.24 -13.07
N LYS A 87 -8.01 -4.13 -14.17
CA LYS A 87 -9.27 -4.83 -14.30
C LYS A 87 -9.07 -6.35 -14.16
N PRO A 88 -9.84 -7.04 -13.30
CA PRO A 88 -9.74 -8.48 -13.16
C PRO A 88 -10.17 -9.18 -14.44
N ASN A 89 -9.52 -10.32 -14.73
CA ASN A 89 -9.86 -11.16 -15.85
C ASN A 89 -10.53 -12.45 -15.35
N TYR A 90 -11.81 -12.63 -15.71
CA TYR A 90 -12.61 -13.79 -15.29
C TYR A 90 -12.65 -14.91 -16.33
N ILE A 91 -12.13 -14.68 -17.55
CA ILE A 91 -12.14 -15.66 -18.63
C ILE A 91 -10.83 -16.45 -18.61
N LYS A 92 -10.90 -17.72 -18.22
CA LYS A 92 -9.74 -18.61 -18.14
C LYS A 92 -9.01 -18.68 -19.50
N GLY A 93 -7.71 -18.43 -19.48
CA GLY A 93 -6.84 -18.52 -20.67
C GLY A 93 -6.81 -17.27 -21.57
N SER A 94 -7.55 -16.21 -21.22
CA SER A 94 -7.42 -14.94 -21.93
C SER A 94 -6.21 -14.14 -21.47
N LYS A 95 -5.75 -13.20 -22.31
CA LYS A 95 -4.56 -12.40 -22.03
C LYS A 95 -4.76 -11.56 -20.75
N PRO A 96 -3.73 -11.40 -19.91
CA PRO A 96 -3.81 -10.50 -18.75
C PRO A 96 -4.19 -9.08 -19.19
N ASN A 97 -5.05 -8.42 -18.41
CA ASN A 97 -5.35 -7.01 -18.64
C ASN A 97 -4.13 -6.15 -18.27
N LYS A 98 -3.97 -5.01 -18.93
CA LYS A 98 -2.89 -4.08 -18.63
C LYS A 98 -3.08 -3.46 -17.25
N VAL A 99 -1.97 -3.13 -16.58
CA VAL A 99 -1.99 -2.26 -15.40
C VAL A 99 -2.72 -0.97 -15.76
N SER A 100 -3.74 -0.60 -15.01
CA SER A 100 -4.57 0.56 -15.33
C SER A 100 -4.09 1.81 -14.62
N ILE A 101 -3.66 1.67 -13.36
CA ILE A 101 -3.12 2.75 -12.55
C ILE A 101 -1.94 2.26 -11.71
N MET A 102 -1.05 3.17 -11.37
CA MET A 102 0.01 2.96 -10.39
C MET A 102 -0.09 4.04 -9.31
N GLN A 103 -0.07 3.63 -8.05
CA GLN A 103 -0.09 4.54 -6.92
C GLN A 103 1.31 4.71 -6.36
N ILE A 104 1.67 5.95 -6.05
CA ILE A 104 2.93 6.28 -5.37
C ILE A 104 2.61 7.23 -4.23
N ALA A 105 2.83 6.78 -2.99
CA ALA A 105 2.49 7.52 -1.79
C ALA A 105 3.74 7.97 -1.03
N SER A 106 3.80 9.25 -0.68
CA SER A 106 4.65 9.73 0.42
C SER A 106 3.95 9.56 1.76
N ASP A 107 4.42 10.21 2.82
CA ASP A 107 3.76 10.25 4.12
C ASP A 107 2.47 11.09 4.13
N LYS A 108 2.33 12.03 3.19
CA LYS A 108 1.23 13.01 3.17
C LYS A 108 0.47 13.07 1.85
N MET A 109 1.11 12.72 0.75
CA MET A 109 0.57 12.88 -0.59
C MET A 109 0.51 11.54 -1.29
N VAL A 110 -0.58 11.30 -2.01
CA VAL A 110 -0.68 10.14 -2.89
C VAL A 110 -0.87 10.59 -4.33
N PHE A 111 -0.03 10.07 -5.22
CA PHE A 111 -0.13 10.26 -6.65
C PHE A 111 -0.70 8.99 -7.28
N ILE A 112 -1.80 9.13 -8.03
CA ILE A 112 -2.40 8.02 -8.78
C ILE A 112 -2.20 8.31 -10.27
N LEU A 113 -1.28 7.57 -10.88
CA LEU A 113 -0.91 7.74 -12.29
C LEU A 113 -1.86 6.94 -13.17
N ASP A 114 -2.50 7.61 -14.11
CA ASP A 114 -3.27 6.98 -15.18
C ASP A 114 -2.32 6.40 -16.23
N LEU A 115 -1.86 5.17 -16.02
CA LEU A 115 -0.90 4.54 -16.93
C LEU A 115 -1.48 4.25 -18.31
N ILE A 116 -2.81 4.16 -18.45
CA ILE A 116 -3.45 3.97 -19.76
C ILE A 116 -3.24 5.24 -20.59
N LYS A 117 -3.71 6.38 -20.08
CA LYS A 117 -3.64 7.67 -20.78
C LYS A 117 -2.20 8.15 -20.93
N LEU A 118 -1.39 8.11 -19.88
CA LEU A 118 -0.01 8.61 -19.93
C LEU A 118 0.87 7.82 -20.91
N PHE A 119 0.63 6.52 -21.06
CA PHE A 119 1.35 5.70 -22.05
C PHE A 119 0.91 6.00 -23.48
N GLU A 120 -0.38 6.26 -23.71
CA GLU A 120 -0.89 6.65 -25.03
C GLU A 120 -0.41 8.03 -25.44
N ASP A 121 -0.49 9.02 -24.54
CA ASP A 121 -0.24 10.41 -24.85
C ASP A 121 1.26 10.75 -24.85
N VAL A 122 2.01 10.26 -23.84
CA VAL A 122 3.39 10.72 -23.56
C VAL A 122 4.33 9.60 -23.04
N PRO A 123 4.48 8.49 -23.79
CA PRO A 123 5.22 7.32 -23.33
C PRO A 123 6.68 7.61 -22.98
N ASP A 124 7.38 8.46 -23.74
CA ASP A 124 8.78 8.81 -23.45
C ASP A 124 8.92 9.62 -22.16
N ILE A 125 7.97 10.52 -21.87
CA ILE A 125 7.97 11.31 -20.64
C ILE A 125 7.65 10.41 -19.45
N LEU A 126 6.66 9.51 -19.61
CA LEU A 126 6.32 8.48 -18.64
C LEU A 126 7.53 7.59 -18.30
N ASP A 127 8.23 7.06 -19.32
CA ASP A 127 9.43 6.23 -19.16
C ASP A 127 10.50 6.98 -18.35
N ASN A 128 10.79 8.24 -18.73
CA ASN A 128 11.80 9.05 -18.06
C ASN A 128 11.42 9.37 -16.61
N CYS A 129 10.17 9.75 -16.35
CA CYS A 129 9.69 10.07 -15.01
C CYS A 129 9.73 8.85 -14.08
N LEU A 130 9.19 7.71 -14.53
CA LEU A 130 9.20 6.50 -13.72
C LEU A 130 10.60 5.91 -13.58
N THR A 131 11.48 6.07 -14.57
CA THR A 131 12.91 5.71 -14.44
C THR A 131 13.56 6.47 -13.29
N ARG A 132 13.35 7.79 -13.21
CA ARG A 132 13.91 8.63 -12.13
C ARG A 132 13.41 8.21 -10.75
N ILE A 133 12.21 7.64 -10.65
CA ILE A 133 11.66 7.16 -9.38
C ILE A 133 12.13 5.74 -9.07
N LEU A 134 11.83 4.78 -9.95
CA LEU A 134 12.04 3.35 -9.73
C LEU A 134 13.52 2.97 -9.68
N GLN A 135 14.38 3.64 -10.44
CA GLN A 135 15.82 3.36 -10.49
C GLN A 135 16.63 4.28 -9.58
N SER A 136 15.99 5.19 -8.82
CA SER A 136 16.75 6.04 -7.89
C SER A 136 17.27 5.25 -6.69
N PRO A 137 18.58 5.28 -6.41
CA PRO A 137 19.15 4.70 -5.19
C PRO A 137 18.86 5.54 -3.93
N ARG A 138 18.26 6.73 -4.08
CA ARG A 138 17.96 7.64 -2.96
C ARG A 138 16.57 7.44 -2.36
N ILE A 139 15.68 6.81 -3.12
CA ILE A 139 14.29 6.59 -2.76
C ILE A 139 14.13 5.10 -2.45
N LEU A 140 13.72 4.78 -1.23
CA LEU A 140 13.27 3.44 -0.86
C LEU A 140 11.81 3.26 -1.27
N LYS A 141 11.52 2.24 -2.07
CA LYS A 141 10.16 1.91 -2.51
C LYS A 141 9.68 0.77 -1.65
N LEU A 142 8.51 0.94 -1.07
CA LEU A 142 7.84 -0.06 -0.27
C LEU A 142 6.72 -0.65 -1.10
N GLY A 143 6.71 -1.96 -1.25
CA GLY A 143 5.65 -2.68 -1.92
C GLY A 143 5.14 -3.84 -1.07
N TYR A 144 4.07 -4.51 -1.49
CA TYR A 144 3.61 -5.74 -0.86
C TYR A 144 3.31 -6.79 -1.92
N ASN A 145 4.15 -7.83 -2.02
CA ASN A 145 4.17 -8.76 -3.16
C ASN A 145 4.39 -8.02 -4.50
N PHE A 146 5.17 -6.93 -4.47
CA PHE A 146 5.32 -5.99 -5.59
C PHE A 146 6.11 -6.56 -6.76
N GLN A 147 6.81 -7.68 -6.54
CA GLN A 147 7.45 -8.42 -7.62
C GLN A 147 6.43 -8.92 -8.67
N CYS A 148 5.19 -9.20 -8.26
CA CYS A 148 4.10 -9.53 -9.18
C CYS A 148 3.69 -8.30 -10.00
N ASP A 149 3.57 -7.14 -9.37
CA ASP A 149 3.16 -5.89 -10.02
C ASP A 149 4.20 -5.43 -11.03
N ILE A 150 5.50 -5.46 -10.70
CA ILE A 150 6.57 -5.13 -11.65
C ILE A 150 6.52 -6.01 -12.89
N LYS A 151 6.27 -7.33 -12.74
CA LYS A 151 6.12 -8.23 -13.88
C LYS A 151 4.91 -7.87 -14.74
N GLN A 152 3.79 -7.53 -14.10
CA GLN A 152 2.58 -7.11 -14.79
C GLN A 152 2.77 -5.77 -15.52
N LEU A 153 3.46 -4.80 -14.91
CA LEU A 153 3.85 -3.52 -15.51
C LEU A 153 4.73 -3.73 -16.74
N ALA A 154 5.80 -4.52 -16.60
CA ALA A 154 6.73 -4.82 -17.70
C ALA A 154 6.05 -5.54 -18.87
N HIS A 155 5.04 -6.37 -18.61
CA HIS A 155 4.24 -7.01 -19.66
C HIS A 155 3.17 -6.07 -20.26
N SER A 156 2.62 -5.16 -19.46
CA SER A 156 1.59 -4.22 -19.93
C SER A 156 2.16 -3.17 -20.89
N TYR A 157 3.42 -2.80 -20.65
CA TYR A 157 4.12 -1.69 -21.29
C TYR A 157 5.55 -2.10 -21.68
N GLU A 158 5.65 -3.10 -22.56
CA GLU A 158 6.93 -3.74 -22.94
C GLU A 158 7.94 -2.75 -23.55
N GLU A 159 7.45 -1.65 -24.13
CA GLU A 159 8.23 -0.56 -24.70
C GLU A 159 8.91 0.29 -23.61
N LEU A 160 8.32 0.38 -22.42
CA LEU A 160 8.87 1.18 -21.32
C LEU A 160 10.02 0.42 -20.64
N ARG A 161 11.15 1.11 -20.50
CA ARG A 161 12.36 0.58 -19.86
C ARG A 161 12.31 0.75 -18.36
N CYS A 162 11.55 1.72 -17.86
CA CYS A 162 11.42 2.02 -16.43
C CYS A 162 10.98 0.81 -15.58
N PHE A 163 10.25 -0.14 -16.16
CA PHE A 163 9.76 -1.33 -15.45
C PHE A 163 10.69 -2.55 -15.54
N LYS A 164 11.77 -2.46 -16.32
CA LYS A 164 12.76 -3.55 -16.47
C LYS A 164 13.86 -3.49 -15.41
N GLN A 165 14.03 -2.35 -14.76
CA GLN A 165 15.07 -2.14 -13.77
C GLN A 165 14.52 -1.32 -12.60
N TYR A 166 14.96 -1.63 -11.40
CA TYR A 166 14.61 -0.90 -10.18
C TYR A 166 15.72 -1.03 -9.15
N GLU A 167 15.83 -0.04 -8.28
CA GLU A 167 16.75 -0.06 -7.15
C GLU A 167 15.99 0.10 -5.84
N MET A 168 16.58 -0.24 -4.70
CA MET A 168 16.05 0.14 -3.38
C MET A 168 14.58 -0.26 -3.16
N LEU A 169 14.17 -1.45 -3.60
CA LEU A 169 12.83 -1.98 -3.36
C LEU A 169 12.84 -2.83 -2.09
N LEU A 170 11.97 -2.52 -1.14
CA LEU A 170 11.67 -3.36 0.01
C LEU A 170 10.25 -3.90 -0.13
N ASP A 171 10.15 -5.20 -0.41
CA ASP A 171 8.86 -5.88 -0.35
C ASP A 171 8.54 -6.20 1.12
N ILE A 172 7.57 -5.47 1.67
CA ILE A 172 7.14 -5.58 3.06
C ILE A 172 6.68 -6.99 3.39
N GLN A 173 6.15 -7.73 2.43
CA GLN A 173 5.76 -9.13 2.64
C GLN A 173 6.94 -9.99 3.08
N ASN A 174 8.16 -9.73 2.59
CA ASN A 174 9.33 -10.53 2.93
C ASN A 174 9.91 -10.20 4.32
N VAL A 175 9.61 -9.01 4.84
CA VAL A 175 10.03 -8.58 6.19
C VAL A 175 9.24 -9.30 7.28
N PHE A 176 8.00 -9.69 6.98
CA PHE A 176 7.10 -10.35 7.93
C PHE A 176 6.85 -11.80 7.53
N LYS A 177 7.06 -12.75 8.44
CA LYS A 177 6.65 -14.15 8.21
C LYS A 177 5.14 -14.21 7.96
N GLU A 178 4.77 -14.51 6.71
CA GLU A 178 3.42 -14.57 6.13
C GLU A 178 2.26 -14.17 7.06
N PRO A 179 1.90 -12.87 7.13
CA PRO A 179 0.71 -12.46 7.85
C PRO A 179 -0.53 -13.04 7.15
N ARG A 180 -1.31 -13.83 7.88
CA ARG A 180 -2.64 -14.28 7.39
C ARG A 180 -3.44 -13.04 6.98
N GLY A 181 -4.01 -13.07 5.77
CA GLY A 181 -4.90 -12.01 5.28
C GLY A 181 -4.27 -10.95 4.37
N GLY A 182 -3.00 -11.08 3.99
CA GLY A 182 -2.33 -10.16 3.07
C GLY A 182 -2.04 -8.79 3.69
N LEU A 183 -1.87 -7.75 2.87
CA LEU A 183 -1.58 -6.40 3.34
C LEU A 183 -2.58 -5.87 4.38
N SER A 184 -3.88 -6.12 4.16
CA SER A 184 -4.94 -5.77 5.13
C SER A 184 -4.77 -6.47 6.48
N GLY A 185 -4.37 -7.75 6.49
CA GLY A 185 -4.09 -8.49 7.73
C GLY A 185 -2.84 -7.97 8.44
N LEU A 186 -1.82 -7.58 7.67
CA LEU A 186 -0.62 -6.96 8.20
C LEU A 186 -0.92 -5.57 8.81
N ALA A 187 -1.71 -4.76 8.11
CA ALA A 187 -2.18 -3.46 8.60
C ALA A 187 -2.97 -3.63 9.91
N GLN A 188 -3.88 -4.61 9.98
CA GLN A 188 -4.62 -4.91 11.21
C GLN A 188 -3.69 -5.28 12.37
N LYS A 189 -2.64 -6.05 12.10
CA LYS A 189 -1.65 -6.47 13.12
C LYS A 189 -0.80 -5.31 13.63
N ILE A 190 -0.40 -4.38 12.76
CA ILE A 190 0.58 -3.33 13.09
C ILE A 190 -0.10 -2.02 13.48
N LEU A 191 -1.15 -1.64 12.77
CA LEU A 191 -1.85 -0.36 12.88
C LEU A 191 -3.20 -0.49 13.62
N GLY A 192 -3.61 -1.70 13.98
CA GLY A 192 -4.85 -1.95 14.72
C GLY A 192 -6.14 -1.87 13.88
N ALA A 193 -6.04 -1.63 12.57
CA ALA A 193 -7.17 -1.65 11.64
C ALA A 193 -6.73 -2.19 10.27
N GLY A 194 -7.62 -2.91 9.60
CA GLY A 194 -7.37 -3.50 8.28
C GLY A 194 -7.67 -2.54 7.12
N LEU A 195 -7.44 -3.03 5.90
CA LEU A 195 -7.84 -2.34 4.66
C LEU A 195 -9.14 -2.92 4.13
N ASN A 196 -10.02 -2.06 3.63
CA ASN A 196 -11.30 -2.44 3.03
C ASN A 196 -11.08 -3.04 1.63
N LYS A 197 -11.36 -4.32 1.45
CA LYS A 197 -11.08 -5.06 0.20
C LYS A 197 -12.14 -4.94 -0.90
N THR A 198 -13.19 -4.16 -0.69
CA THR A 198 -14.38 -4.15 -1.57
C THR A 198 -14.14 -3.59 -2.98
N ARG A 199 -12.97 -2.99 -3.26
CA ARG A 199 -12.64 -2.43 -4.58
C ARG A 199 -11.51 -3.16 -5.31
N ARG A 200 -10.87 -4.15 -4.69
CA ARG A 200 -9.78 -4.93 -5.28
C ARG A 200 -10.10 -5.49 -6.69
N ASN A 201 -11.34 -5.94 -6.89
CA ASN A 201 -11.79 -6.52 -8.16
C ASN A 201 -12.67 -5.54 -8.97
N SER A 202 -12.40 -4.24 -8.89
CA SER A 202 -13.16 -3.22 -9.62
C SER A 202 -12.76 -3.13 -11.10
N ASN A 203 -13.55 -2.42 -11.90
CA ASN A 203 -13.16 -2.04 -13.25
C ASN A 203 -12.21 -0.84 -13.20
N TRP A 204 -10.91 -1.10 -13.08
CA TRP A 204 -9.87 -0.07 -12.98
C TRP A 204 -9.56 0.64 -14.31
N GLU A 205 -10.11 0.18 -15.43
CA GLU A 205 -10.06 0.86 -16.73
C GLU A 205 -11.14 1.97 -16.86
N GLN A 206 -12.13 1.99 -15.96
CA GLN A 206 -13.19 2.99 -16.00
C GLN A 206 -12.60 4.41 -15.83
N ARG A 207 -13.10 5.37 -16.62
CA ARG A 207 -12.82 6.79 -16.43
C ARG A 207 -14.14 7.60 -16.41
N PRO A 208 -14.30 8.54 -15.46
CA PRO A 208 -13.44 8.77 -14.30
C PRO A 208 -13.52 7.60 -13.29
N LEU A 209 -12.47 7.44 -12.47
CA LEU A 209 -12.55 6.57 -11.30
C LEU A 209 -13.50 7.18 -10.26
N THR A 210 -14.19 6.31 -9.53
CA THR A 210 -15.08 6.73 -8.45
C THR A 210 -14.28 7.19 -7.22
N PRO A 211 -14.83 8.05 -6.34
CA PRO A 211 -14.16 8.46 -5.11
C PRO A 211 -13.70 7.26 -4.25
N ASN A 212 -14.52 6.21 -4.17
CA ASN A 212 -14.18 4.99 -3.43
C ASN A 212 -13.00 4.22 -4.05
N GLN A 213 -12.82 4.28 -5.37
CA GLN A 213 -11.65 3.67 -6.04
C GLN A 213 -10.39 4.48 -5.75
N LEU A 214 -10.48 5.81 -5.78
CA LEU A 214 -9.35 6.69 -5.44
C LEU A 214 -8.92 6.50 -3.98
N GLU A 215 -9.87 6.46 -3.04
CA GLU A 215 -9.59 6.22 -1.63
C GLU A 215 -8.96 4.84 -1.40
N TYR A 216 -9.51 3.78 -2.00
CA TYR A 216 -8.95 2.44 -1.92
C TYR A 216 -7.51 2.40 -2.44
N ALA A 217 -7.29 2.91 -3.66
CA ALA A 217 -5.98 2.93 -4.30
C ALA A 217 -4.97 3.71 -3.45
N ALA A 218 -5.40 4.83 -2.87
CA ALA A 218 -4.53 5.63 -2.02
C ALA A 218 -4.14 4.92 -0.73
N LEU A 219 -5.10 4.25 -0.08
CA LEU A 219 -4.85 3.49 1.15
C LEU A 219 -3.85 2.36 0.93
N ASP A 220 -3.95 1.60 -0.17
CA ASP A 220 -3.07 0.45 -0.43
C ASP A 220 -1.59 0.85 -0.62
N ALA A 221 -1.31 2.06 -1.11
CA ALA A 221 0.04 2.60 -1.18
C ALA A 221 0.52 3.26 0.13
N VAL A 222 -0.27 4.16 0.72
CA VAL A 222 0.20 4.94 1.89
C VAL A 222 0.35 4.09 3.15
N VAL A 223 -0.47 3.04 3.32
CA VAL A 223 -0.38 2.12 4.46
C VAL A 223 1.01 1.47 4.56
N LEU A 224 1.70 1.27 3.44
CA LEU A 224 3.06 0.71 3.40
C LEU A 224 4.06 1.64 4.11
N VAL A 225 3.94 2.95 3.90
CA VAL A 225 4.78 3.97 4.55
C VAL A 225 4.57 3.94 6.07
N HIS A 226 3.33 3.82 6.52
CA HIS A 226 3.01 3.76 7.95
C HIS A 226 3.47 2.44 8.61
N ILE A 227 3.27 1.31 7.93
CA ILE A 227 3.79 0.02 8.38
C ILE A 227 5.32 0.08 8.51
N PHE A 228 6.00 0.62 7.51
CA PHE A 228 7.46 0.75 7.54
C PHE A 228 7.94 1.71 8.64
N GLY A 229 7.19 2.78 8.93
CA GLY A 229 7.46 3.65 10.07
C GLY A 229 7.56 2.87 11.38
N HIS A 230 6.65 1.92 11.61
CA HIS A 230 6.68 1.03 12.77
C HIS A 230 7.89 0.10 12.74
N VAL A 231 8.18 -0.55 11.60
CA VAL A 231 9.35 -1.44 11.42
C VAL A 231 10.65 -0.71 11.74
N ARG A 232 10.81 0.50 11.22
CA ARG A 232 12.02 1.30 11.41
C ARG A 232 12.21 1.69 12.88
N ASN A 233 11.14 2.11 13.56
CA ASN A 233 11.23 2.51 14.97
C ASN A 233 11.64 1.32 15.86
N HIS A 234 11.06 0.13 15.65
CA HIS A 234 11.44 -1.09 16.37
C HIS A 234 12.89 -1.54 16.06
N SER A 235 13.43 -1.23 14.88
CA SER A 235 14.82 -1.52 14.54
C SER A 235 15.84 -0.59 15.23
N GLN A 236 15.39 0.56 15.76
CA GLN A 236 16.24 1.56 16.42
C GLN A 236 16.18 1.48 17.95
N THR A 237 15.05 1.07 18.53
CA THR A 237 14.89 0.87 19.98
C THR A 237 15.40 -0.52 20.37
N GLY A 238 16.62 -0.60 20.90
CA GLY A 238 17.11 -1.80 21.58
C GLY A 238 16.49 -1.92 22.98
N ASP A 239 15.93 -3.09 23.26
CA ASP A 239 15.51 -3.65 24.56
C ASP A 239 14.46 -2.91 25.42
N SER A 240 13.33 -3.62 25.65
CA SER A 240 12.58 -3.69 26.90
C SER A 240 11.51 -4.80 26.84
N ASP A 241 11.05 -5.16 25.65
CA ASP A 241 10.03 -6.18 25.41
C ASP A 241 10.58 -7.15 24.37
N GLY A 242 10.50 -8.47 24.61
CA GLY A 242 11.27 -9.53 23.93
C GLY A 242 11.00 -9.76 22.44
N HIS A 243 10.75 -8.70 21.67
CA HIS A 243 10.58 -8.70 20.24
C HIS A 243 11.94 -8.63 19.53
N GLU A 244 12.25 -9.67 18.75
CA GLU A 244 13.45 -9.73 17.90
C GLU A 244 13.56 -8.47 17.01
N LYS A 245 14.77 -7.90 16.97
CA LYS A 245 15.10 -6.75 16.12
C LYS A 245 14.85 -7.11 14.66
N ILE A 246 13.92 -6.40 14.01
CA ILE A 246 13.59 -6.63 12.59
C ILE A 246 14.71 -6.10 11.70
N GLU A 247 15.49 -7.00 11.08
CA GLU A 247 16.56 -6.66 10.15
C GLU A 247 16.04 -6.44 8.71
N TRP A 248 15.22 -5.42 8.51
CA TRP A 248 14.58 -5.15 7.21
C TRP A 248 15.56 -4.80 6.07
N LYS A 249 16.76 -4.32 6.38
CA LYS A 249 17.74 -3.86 5.37
C LYS A 249 18.27 -4.99 4.47
N SER A 250 18.36 -6.21 4.99
CA SER A 250 18.81 -7.37 4.23
C SER A 250 17.79 -7.82 3.16
N TYR A 251 16.54 -7.34 3.26
CA TYR A 251 15.46 -7.63 2.32
C TYR A 251 15.34 -6.59 1.19
N ILE A 252 16.20 -5.56 1.18
CA ILE A 252 16.21 -4.58 0.08
C ILE A 252 16.82 -5.25 -1.16
N VAL A 253 16.09 -5.15 -2.28
CA VAL A 253 16.49 -5.70 -3.56
C VAL A 253 16.65 -4.60 -4.60
N SER A 254 17.64 -4.76 -5.46
CA SER A 254 17.80 -4.00 -6.69
C SER A 254 17.90 -4.98 -7.86
N HIS A 255 17.22 -4.68 -8.96
CA HIS A 255 17.32 -5.41 -10.21
C HIS A 255 17.81 -4.46 -11.30
N MET A 256 19.05 -4.66 -11.72
CA MET A 256 19.65 -3.97 -12.85
C MET A 256 20.01 -5.03 -13.89
N ASP A 257 19.38 -4.98 -15.07
CA ASP A 257 19.84 -5.79 -16.19
C ASP A 257 21.34 -5.58 -16.38
N LYS A 258 22.12 -6.67 -16.37
CA LYS A 258 23.52 -6.61 -16.78
C LYS A 258 23.53 -6.20 -18.24
N LEU A 259 23.83 -4.92 -18.52
CA LEU A 259 24.16 -4.47 -19.86
C LEU A 259 25.17 -5.48 -20.44
N LYS A 260 24.77 -6.24 -21.47
CA LYS A 260 25.70 -7.07 -22.22
C LYS A 260 26.79 -6.11 -22.68
N LYS A 261 28.01 -6.25 -22.13
CA LYS A 261 29.17 -5.50 -22.63
C LYS A 261 29.19 -5.67 -24.15
N PRO A 262 29.37 -4.61 -24.95
CA PRO A 262 29.56 -4.79 -26.38
C PRO A 262 30.69 -5.81 -26.55
N LYS A 263 30.46 -6.85 -27.36
CA LYS A 263 31.50 -7.83 -27.68
C LYS A 263 32.70 -7.02 -28.15
N ARG A 264 33.83 -7.12 -27.45
CA ARG A 264 35.10 -6.65 -27.98
C ARG A 264 35.28 -7.40 -29.30
N GLN A 265 35.18 -6.69 -30.43
CA GLN A 265 35.55 -7.24 -31.72
C GLN A 265 36.97 -7.77 -31.56
N SER A 266 37.19 -9.05 -31.88
CA SER A 266 38.51 -9.61 -31.71
C SER A 266 39.47 -8.93 -32.69
N ARG A 267 40.74 -8.82 -32.34
CA ARG A 267 41.76 -8.21 -33.22
C ARG A 267 41.82 -8.89 -34.59
N ARG A 268 41.40 -10.17 -34.67
CA ARG A 268 41.28 -10.94 -35.92
C ARG A 268 40.13 -10.46 -36.81
N ASP A 269 39.04 -9.97 -36.22
CA ASP A 269 37.87 -9.47 -36.97
C ASP A 269 38.19 -8.11 -37.60
N LEU A 270 38.95 -7.26 -36.89
CA LEU A 270 39.47 -5.98 -37.43
C LEU A 270 40.50 -6.20 -38.55
N GLU A 271 41.39 -7.20 -38.40
CA GLU A 271 42.39 -7.53 -39.42
C GLU A 271 41.79 -8.17 -40.69
N ALA A 272 40.65 -8.86 -40.56
CA ALA A 272 39.92 -9.41 -41.70
C ALA A 272 39.21 -8.31 -42.51
N GLU A 273 38.69 -7.27 -41.85
CA GLU A 273 38.03 -6.14 -42.50
C GLU A 273 39.02 -5.23 -43.24
N ILE A 274 40.23 -5.04 -42.70
CA ILE A 274 41.33 -4.29 -43.35
C ILE A 274 41.89 -5.03 -44.59
N LYS A 275 41.79 -6.36 -44.67
CA LYS A 275 42.22 -7.13 -45.84
C LYS A 275 41.16 -7.24 -46.94
N ALA A 276 39.94 -6.78 -46.67
CA ALA A 276 38.82 -6.82 -47.61
C ALA A 276 38.62 -5.49 -48.37
N HIS A 277 39.53 -4.52 -48.21
CA HIS A 277 39.64 -3.27 -48.96
C HIS A 277 41.06 -3.15 -49.54
#